data_AF-S3C0W5-F1
#
_entry.id   AF-S3C0W5-F1
#
_cell.length_a   1.000
_cell.length_b   1.000
_cell.length_c   1.000
_cell.angle_alpha   90.00
_cell.angle_beta   90.00
_cell.angle_gamma   90.00
#
_symmetry.space_group_name_H-M   'P 1'
#
loop_
_entity.id
_entity.type
_entity.pdbx_description
1 polymer ?
#
loop_
_entity_poly.entity_id
_entity_poly.type
_entity_poly.pdbx_seq_one_letter_code
_entity_poly.pdbx_strand_id
1 'polypeptide(L)'
;MSAEKLTRLYGEDVALVAGEPAAVGLAGFAEQLSVAADRLERAGLDDGDASVAAVYLADAAEADSDAERRALIKRAAELLRGFDEALSDYRLSA
;
A
#
# COMPACT_ATOMS: atom_id res chain seq x y z
N MET A 1 -6.54 -3.52 -12.76
CA MET A 1 -6.60 -2.81 -11.46
C MET A 1 -6.40 -1.32 -11.72
N SER A 2 -7.09 -0.42 -11.03
CA SER A 2 -6.88 1.04 -11.10
C SER A 2 -6.47 1.58 -9.73
N ALA A 3 -5.90 2.79 -9.66
CA ALA A 3 -5.52 3.45 -8.41
C ALA A 3 -6.72 3.56 -7.45
N GLU A 4 -7.86 4.07 -7.94
CA GLU A 4 -9.10 4.22 -7.15
C GLU A 4 -9.59 2.89 -6.57
N LYS A 5 -9.54 1.81 -7.36
CA LYS A 5 -9.94 0.49 -6.89
C LYS A 5 -8.98 -0.02 -5.82
N LEU A 6 -7.69 0.24 -5.97
CA LEU A 6 -6.66 -0.19 -5.04
C LEU A 6 -6.76 0.56 -3.70
N THR A 7 -6.90 1.90 -3.74
CA THR A 7 -7.16 2.72 -2.55
C THR A 7 -8.49 2.36 -1.88
N ARG A 8 -9.54 2.01 -2.63
CA ARG A 8 -10.80 1.53 -2.03
C ARG A 8 -10.63 0.20 -1.29
N LEU A 9 -9.79 -0.71 -1.80
CA LEU A 9 -9.61 -2.04 -1.20
C LEU A 9 -8.74 -1.98 0.05
N TYR A 10 -7.65 -1.20 0.01
CA TYR A 10 -6.62 -1.22 1.04
C TYR A 10 -6.55 0.07 1.88
N GLY A 11 -7.21 1.15 1.45
CA GLY A 11 -7.04 2.49 2.03
C GLY A 11 -7.33 2.58 3.51
N GLU A 12 -8.44 2.01 3.97
CA GLU A 12 -8.83 2.05 5.39
C GLU A 12 -7.87 1.23 6.26
N ASP A 13 -7.43 0.07 5.77
CA ASP A 13 -6.54 -0.82 6.51
C ASP A 13 -5.12 -0.28 6.58
N VAL A 14 -4.62 0.25 5.47
CA VAL A 14 -3.34 0.97 5.43
C VAL A 14 -3.37 2.15 6.39
N ALA A 15 -4.45 2.94 6.38
CA ALA A 15 -4.62 4.08 7.29
C ALA A 15 -4.66 3.65 8.76
N LEU A 16 -5.32 2.53 9.06
CA LEU A 16 -5.38 1.95 10.40
C LEU A 16 -3.98 1.55 10.89
N VAL A 17 -3.22 0.78 10.11
CA VAL A 17 -1.86 0.37 10.48
C VAL A 17 -0.95 1.58 10.58
N ALA A 18 -1.03 2.50 9.61
CA ALA A 18 -0.31 3.79 9.62
C ALA A 18 -0.79 4.75 10.72
N GLY A 19 -1.89 4.46 11.43
CA GLY A 19 -2.43 5.28 12.52
C GLY A 19 -2.72 6.71 12.10
N GLU A 20 -3.18 6.89 10.87
CA GLU A 20 -3.45 8.18 10.24
C GLU A 20 -4.86 8.16 9.61
N PRO A 21 -5.47 9.32 9.33
CA PRO A 21 -6.66 9.39 8.50
C PRO A 21 -6.36 8.89 7.08
N ALA A 22 -7.30 8.22 6.41
CA ALA A 22 -7.08 7.70 5.06
C ALA A 22 -6.64 8.79 4.07
N ALA A 23 -5.54 8.54 3.37
CA ALA A 23 -4.98 9.47 2.41
C ALA A 23 -5.92 9.73 1.23
N VAL A 24 -5.81 10.94 0.68
CA VAL A 24 -6.49 11.34 -0.54
C VAL A 24 -5.48 11.30 -1.70
N GLY A 25 -5.79 10.50 -2.71
CA GLY A 25 -4.97 10.38 -3.91
C GLY A 25 -3.84 9.36 -3.78
N LEU A 26 -3.19 9.09 -4.91
CA LEU A 26 -2.24 7.98 -5.05
C LEU A 26 -0.94 8.21 -4.28
N ALA A 27 -0.40 9.43 -4.31
CA ALA A 27 0.85 9.77 -3.62
C ALA A 27 0.71 9.59 -2.10
N GLY A 28 -0.32 10.18 -1.50
CA GLY A 28 -0.57 10.02 -0.06
C GLY A 28 -0.85 8.56 0.33
N PHE A 29 -1.55 7.81 -0.52
CA PHE A 29 -1.75 6.38 -0.29
C PHE A 29 -0.42 5.60 -0.33
N ALA A 30 0.49 5.93 -1.24
CA ALA A 30 1.82 5.33 -1.29
C ALA A 30 2.66 5.64 -0.03
N GLU A 31 2.62 6.89 0.45
CA GLU A 31 3.28 7.29 1.70
C GLU A 31 2.73 6.51 2.89
N GLN A 32 1.41 6.42 3.03
CA GLN A 32 0.80 5.66 4.13
C GLN A 32 1.11 4.17 4.06
N LEU A 33 1.15 3.59 2.86
CA LEU A 33 1.52 2.19 2.70
C LEU A 33 2.97 1.94 3.15
N SER A 34 3.87 2.87 2.87
CA SER A 34 5.26 2.82 3.37
C SER A 34 5.31 2.88 4.90
N VAL A 35 4.53 3.79 5.53
CA VAL A 35 4.43 3.88 6.99
C VAL A 35 3.82 2.61 7.60
N ALA A 36 2.80 2.04 6.96
CA ALA A 36 2.18 0.79 7.39
C ALA A 36 3.19 -0.37 7.36
N ALA A 37 3.98 -0.48 6.29
CA ALA A 37 5.03 -1.49 6.16
C ALA A 37 6.07 -1.39 7.29
N ASP A 38 6.61 -0.20 7.56
CA ASP A 38 7.57 0.03 8.67
C ASP A 38 6.98 -0.34 10.04
N ARG A 39 5.67 -0.14 10.25
CA ARG A 39 5.01 -0.52 11.50
C ARG A 39 4.80 -2.02 11.64
N LEU A 40 4.47 -2.72 10.54
CA LEU A 40 4.39 -4.18 10.54
C LEU A 40 5.76 -4.78 10.86
N GLU A 41 6.82 -4.30 10.22
CA GLU A 41 8.19 -4.75 10.47
C GLU A 41 8.58 -4.52 11.94
N ARG A 42 8.29 -3.35 12.51
CA ARG A 42 8.55 -3.05 13.94
C ARG A 42 7.74 -3.90 14.91
N ALA A 43 6.56 -4.37 14.50
CA ALA A 43 5.78 -5.34 15.26
C ALA A 43 6.32 -6.78 15.12
N GLY A 44 7.37 -6.99 14.32
CA GLY A 44 7.95 -8.30 14.03
C GLY A 44 7.12 -9.12 13.04
N LEU A 45 6.28 -8.45 12.24
CA LEU A 45 5.44 -9.06 11.21
C LEU A 45 6.07 -8.87 9.84
N ASP A 46 5.76 -9.80 8.93
CA ASP A 46 6.06 -9.64 7.51
C ASP A 46 5.16 -8.54 6.92
N ASP A 47 5.73 -7.63 6.12
CA ASP A 47 4.97 -6.54 5.50
C ASP A 47 4.24 -6.98 4.22
N GLY A 48 4.43 -8.23 3.78
CA GLY A 48 3.75 -8.78 2.61
C GLY A 48 4.07 -8.02 1.33
N ASP A 49 5.32 -7.56 1.19
CA ASP A 49 5.83 -6.72 0.10
C ASP A 49 5.20 -5.31 0.04
N ALA A 50 4.56 -4.83 1.13
CA ALA A 50 3.94 -3.51 1.19
C ALA A 50 4.94 -2.38 0.93
N SER A 51 6.16 -2.48 1.47
CA SER A 51 7.24 -1.51 1.22
C SER A 51 7.58 -1.38 -0.26
N VAL A 52 7.68 -2.50 -0.98
CA VAL A 52 7.96 -2.53 -2.42
C VAL A 52 6.76 -2.00 -3.22
N ALA A 53 5.54 -2.38 -2.83
CA ALA A 53 4.32 -1.87 -3.45
C ALA A 53 4.20 -0.34 -3.30
N ALA A 54 4.58 0.21 -2.14
CA ALA A 54 4.60 1.66 -1.90
C ALA A 54 5.52 2.39 -2.88
N VAL A 55 6.72 1.85 -3.16
CA VAL A 55 7.65 2.42 -4.15
C VAL A 55 7.00 2.49 -5.54
N TYR A 56 6.40 1.38 -6.01
CA TYR A 56 5.73 1.37 -7.31
C TYR A 56 4.56 2.37 -7.38
N LEU A 57 3.83 2.59 -6.29
CA LEU A 57 2.73 3.55 -6.25
C LEU A 57 3.22 5.00 -6.21
N ALA A 58 4.35 5.27 -5.54
CA ALA A 58 5.02 6.57 -5.56
C ALA A 58 5.51 6.89 -6.98
N ASP A 59 6.20 5.95 -7.63
CA ASP A 59 6.61 6.10 -9.04
C ASP A 59 5.40 6.30 -9.96
N ALA A 60 4.30 5.57 -9.71
CA ALA A 60 3.07 5.74 -10.48
C ALA A 60 2.43 7.12 -10.30
N ALA A 61 2.62 7.77 -9.15
CA ALA A 61 2.10 9.11 -8.90
C ALA A 61 2.82 10.15 -9.77
N GLU A 62 4.13 9.97 -9.98
CA GLU A 62 5.01 10.86 -10.73
C GLU A 62 5.15 10.49 -12.23
N ALA A 63 4.60 9.34 -12.66
CA ALA A 63 4.74 8.86 -14.04
C ALA A 63 4.21 9.84 -15.11
N ASP A 64 5.05 10.08 -16.12
CA ASP A 64 4.81 11.00 -17.25
C ASP A 64 3.83 10.44 -18.30
N SER A 65 3.53 9.14 -18.26
CA SER A 65 2.63 8.49 -19.21
C SER A 65 1.58 7.61 -18.54
N ASP A 66 0.37 7.60 -19.12
CA ASP A 66 -0.73 6.73 -18.68
C ASP A 66 -0.42 5.23 -18.81
N ALA A 67 0.47 4.86 -19.74
CA ALA A 67 0.88 3.48 -19.92
C ALA A 67 1.77 3.01 -18.76
N GLU A 68 2.77 3.81 -18.41
CA GLU A 68 3.68 3.58 -17.28
C GLU A 68 2.92 3.61 -15.96
N ARG A 69 2.12 4.65 -15.71
CA ARG A 69 1.25 4.77 -14.52
C ARG A 69 0.43 3.49 -14.31
N ARG A 70 -0.22 2.97 -15.37
CA ARG A 70 -1.02 1.75 -15.29
C ARG A 70 -0.18 0.49 -15.04
N ALA A 71 1.01 0.39 -15.62
CA ALA A 71 1.90 -0.74 -15.41
C ALA A 71 2.39 -0.80 -13.95
N LEU A 72 2.80 0.35 -13.40
CA LEU A 72 3.25 0.48 -12.01
C LEU A 72 2.14 0.17 -11.01
N ILE A 73 0.93 0.72 -11.22
CA ILE A 73 -0.25 0.39 -10.39
C ILE A 73 -0.57 -1.11 -10.45
N LYS A 74 -0.47 -1.73 -11.64
CA LYS A 74 -0.69 -3.17 -11.78
C LYS A 74 0.34 -3.95 -10.98
N ARG A 75 1.61 -3.53 -11.00
CA ARG A 75 2.69 -4.20 -10.28
C ARG A 75 2.50 -4.12 -8.77
N ALA A 76 2.19 -2.93 -8.25
CA ALA A 76 1.84 -2.75 -6.85
C ALA A 76 0.64 -3.61 -6.42
N ALA A 77 -0.39 -3.71 -7.27
CA ALA A 77 -1.56 -4.54 -7.00
C ALA A 77 -1.26 -6.05 -6.92
N GLU A 78 -0.22 -6.52 -7.61
CA GLU A 78 0.21 -7.92 -7.53
C GLU A 78 0.93 -8.20 -6.21
N LEU A 79 1.75 -7.27 -5.74
CA LEU A 79 2.49 -7.36 -4.47
C LEU A 79 1.56 -7.28 -3.26
N LEU A 80 0.58 -6.37 -3.27
CA LEU A 80 -0.40 -6.20 -2.19
C LEU A 80 -1.31 -7.41 -1.93
N ARG A 81 -1.21 -8.48 -2.72
CA ARG A 81 -1.88 -9.74 -2.38
C ARG A 81 -1.28 -10.40 -1.15
N GLY A 82 0.02 -10.22 -0.88
CA GLY A 82 0.67 -10.69 0.35
C GLY A 82 0.26 -9.85 1.56
N PHE A 83 -0.05 -8.57 1.34
CA PHE A 83 -0.46 -7.66 2.39
C PHE A 83 -1.76 -8.06 3.11
N ASP A 84 -2.67 -8.79 2.46
CA ASP A 84 -3.90 -9.29 3.09
C ASP A 84 -3.61 -10.24 4.27
N GLU A 85 -2.55 -11.06 4.15
CA GLU A 85 -2.08 -11.95 5.21
C GLU A 85 -1.44 -11.13 6.34
N ALA A 86 -0.55 -10.19 6.00
CA ALA A 86 0.09 -9.29 6.96
C ALA A 86 -0.93 -8.48 7.80
N LEU A 87 -1.99 -7.97 7.15
CA LEU A 87 -3.09 -7.27 7.83
C LEU A 87 -3.86 -8.18 8.79
N SER A 88 -4.05 -9.45 8.41
CA SER A 88 -4.75 -10.42 9.24
C SER A 88 -3.94 -10.73 10.50
N ASP A 89 -2.64 -10.93 10.36
CA ASP A 89 -1.73 -11.16 11.48
C ASP A 89 -1.63 -9.93 12.39
N TYR A 90 -1.55 -8.74 11.82
CA TYR A 90 -1.54 -7.49 12.60
C TYR A 90 -2.77 -7.37 13.50
N ARG A 91 -3.97 -7.60 12.94
CA ARG A 91 -5.24 -7.56 13.70
C ARG A 91 -5.34 -8.61 14.80
N LEU A 92 -4.64 -9.74 14.68
CA LEU A 92 -4.58 -10.77 15.72
C LEU A 92 -3.55 -10.45 16.80
N SER A 93 -2.57 -9.60 16.50
CA SER A 93 -1.48 -9.21 17.40
C SER A 93 -1.72 -7.88 18.16
N ALA A 94 -2.60 -7.02 17.64
CA ALA A 94 -2.95 -5.71 18.21
C ALA A 94 -4.03 -5.80 19.30
#